data_AF-Q8KB32-F1
#
_entry.id   AF-Q8KB32-F1
#
_cell.length_a   1.000
_cell.length_b   1.000
_cell.length_c   1.000
_cell.angle_alpha   90.00
_cell.angle_beta   90.00
_cell.angle_gamma   90.00
#
_symmetry.space_group_name_H-M   'P 1'
#
loop_
_entity.id
_entity.type
_entity.pdbx_description
1 polymer ?
#
loop_
_entity_poly.entity_id
_entity_poly.type
_entity_poly.pdbx_seq_one_letter_code
_entity_poly.pdbx_strand_id
1 'polypeptide(L)'
;MQKVYKHVLSGLLLLMLCILAAGSFGVGAAGNSDDGATTTNYKIGETAHVGYMSYAVWKAFYRNQLSDNPYINQPPDAAYLFVDITVRNDDKEARTIAPFKLIDENGAEYETSSNAWSVDGSIGILDSLNPGVEKRGYIVFDVPRGKHYKLEVSGGYWSSDKALVDLGLK
;
A
#
# COMPACT_ATOMS: atom_id res chain seq x y z
N MET A 1 -3.78 -13.82 -40.50
CA MET A 1 -5.00 -14.61 -40.23
C MET A 1 -4.64 -15.74 -39.27
N GLN A 2 -5.52 -16.00 -38.29
CA GLN A 2 -5.36 -16.86 -37.12
C GLN A 2 -4.87 -18.30 -37.40
N LYS A 3 -4.13 -18.87 -36.43
CA LYS A 3 -4.40 -20.11 -35.67
C LYS A 3 -3.08 -20.77 -35.25
N VAL A 4 -2.90 -21.49 -34.15
CA VAL A 4 -3.60 -21.75 -32.88
C VAL A 4 -2.53 -22.44 -32.02
N TYR A 5 -2.61 -22.18 -30.72
CA TYR A 5 -1.81 -22.74 -29.64
C TYR A 5 -1.89 -24.28 -29.50
N LYS A 6 -0.92 -24.84 -28.76
CA LYS A 6 -0.89 -26.17 -28.09
C LYS A 6 -0.35 -27.33 -28.93
N HIS A 7 0.80 -27.85 -28.51
CA HIS A 7 0.95 -29.20 -27.92
C HIS A 7 2.45 -29.56 -27.83
N VAL A 8 3.11 -29.15 -26.74
CA VAL A 8 4.35 -29.81 -26.30
C VAL A 8 4.09 -30.26 -24.87
N LEU A 9 3.38 -31.37 -24.74
CA LEU A 9 3.22 -32.08 -23.49
C LEU A 9 3.42 -33.58 -23.80
N SER A 10 4.66 -34.03 -23.65
CA SER A 10 5.01 -35.45 -23.64
C SER A 10 6.16 -35.62 -22.68
N GLY A 11 5.85 -36.09 -21.48
CA GLY A 11 6.82 -36.41 -20.44
C GLY A 11 6.14 -37.16 -19.29
N LEU A 12 6.68 -38.35 -18.99
CA LEU A 12 6.38 -39.28 -17.87
C LEU A 12 5.00 -39.96 -17.93
N LEU A 13 4.82 -41.27 -18.12
CA LEU A 13 5.53 -42.47 -17.62
C LEU A 13 5.62 -42.54 -16.08
N LEU A 14 4.67 -43.21 -15.41
CA LEU A 14 4.84 -44.58 -14.92
C LEU A 14 3.61 -45.03 -14.10
N LEU A 15 3.10 -46.20 -14.44
CA LEU A 15 2.20 -47.01 -13.62
C LEU A 15 3.04 -47.68 -12.51
N MET A 16 2.68 -47.48 -11.24
CA MET A 16 3.09 -48.42 -10.20
C MET A 16 1.96 -48.59 -9.18
N LEU A 17 1.44 -49.81 -9.15
CA LEU A 17 0.39 -50.30 -8.26
C LEU A 17 1.04 -50.99 -7.04
N CYS A 18 0.27 -51.08 -5.95
CA CYS A 18 0.52 -51.80 -4.68
C CYS A 18 1.30 -50.96 -3.65
N ILE A 19 0.95 -50.88 -2.36
CA ILE A 19 0.47 -51.91 -1.43
C ILE A 19 -0.39 -51.26 -0.31
N LEU A 20 -1.42 -51.99 0.14
CA LEU A 20 -2.20 -51.75 1.35
C LEU A 20 -1.34 -51.82 2.62
N ALA A 21 -1.34 -50.77 3.43
CA ALA A 21 -1.02 -50.85 4.85
C ALA A 21 -1.99 -49.97 5.64
N ALA A 22 -2.76 -50.61 6.53
CA ALA A 22 -3.67 -49.97 7.46
C ALA A 22 -2.88 -49.11 8.47
N GLY A 23 -3.28 -47.86 8.64
CA GLY A 23 -2.75 -46.95 9.65
C GLY A 23 -3.68 -45.76 9.82
N SER A 24 -4.44 -45.76 10.91
CA SER A 24 -5.40 -44.72 11.28
C SER A 24 -4.71 -43.38 11.54
N PHE A 25 -5.03 -42.33 10.78
CA PHE A 25 -4.85 -40.94 11.17
C PHE A 25 -6.02 -40.09 10.67
N GLY A 26 -6.54 -39.25 11.56
CA GLY A 26 -7.87 -38.66 11.50
C GLY A 26 -8.12 -37.76 10.29
N VAL A 27 -9.32 -37.87 9.75
CA VAL A 27 -9.92 -36.90 8.84
C VAL A 27 -10.35 -35.68 9.67
N GLY A 28 -9.57 -34.61 9.57
CA GLY A 28 -9.91 -33.29 10.09
C GLY A 28 -9.86 -32.28 8.95
N ALA A 29 -11.04 -31.84 8.52
CA ALA A 29 -11.40 -30.65 7.76
C ALA A 29 -10.39 -30.07 6.74
N ALA A 30 -10.85 -30.04 5.48
CA ALA A 30 -10.39 -29.12 4.45
C ALA A 30 -10.28 -27.68 5.00
N GLY A 31 -9.05 -27.20 5.10
CA GLY A 31 -8.72 -25.82 5.40
C GLY A 31 -8.59 -25.03 4.11
N ASN A 32 -9.46 -24.04 3.98
CA ASN A 32 -9.61 -23.04 2.94
C ASN A 32 -8.26 -22.42 2.51
N SER A 33 -8.06 -22.26 1.21
CA SER A 33 -7.00 -21.41 0.65
C SER A 33 -7.27 -19.96 1.06
N ASP A 34 -6.73 -19.57 2.20
CA ASP A 34 -6.64 -18.18 2.61
C ASP A 34 -5.35 -17.62 1.97
N ASP A 35 -5.49 -17.02 0.79
CA ASP A 35 -4.44 -16.22 0.17
C ASP A 35 -4.35 -14.89 0.92
N GLY A 36 -3.91 -14.99 2.18
CA GLY A 36 -3.79 -13.89 3.12
C GLY A 36 -2.52 -13.11 2.83
N ALA A 37 -2.62 -12.09 1.96
CA ALA A 37 -1.56 -11.11 1.74
C ALA A 37 -1.09 -10.56 3.10
N THR A 38 0.12 -10.95 3.50
CA THR A 38 0.68 -10.62 4.82
C THR A 38 1.09 -9.15 4.83
N THR A 39 0.22 -8.27 5.32
CA THR A 39 0.50 -6.83 5.36
C THR A 39 1.59 -6.54 6.39
N THR A 40 2.77 -6.15 5.92
CA THR A 40 3.93 -5.86 6.78
C THR A 40 3.78 -4.50 7.45
N ASN A 41 4.18 -4.39 8.72
CA ASN A 41 4.13 -3.15 9.49
C ASN A 41 5.55 -2.54 9.62
N TYR A 42 5.65 -1.24 9.38
CA TYR A 42 6.86 -0.43 9.47
C TYR A 42 6.63 0.77 10.41
N LYS A 43 7.71 1.46 10.76
CA LYS A 43 7.68 2.70 11.54
C LYS A 43 8.20 3.89 10.74
N ILE A 44 7.90 5.11 11.21
CA ILE A 44 8.55 6.32 10.71
C ILE A 44 10.08 6.15 10.72
N GLY A 45 10.71 6.54 9.61
CA GLY A 45 12.15 6.44 9.38
C GLY A 45 12.59 5.13 8.72
N GLU A 46 11.73 4.12 8.64
CA GLU A 46 12.00 2.87 7.91
C GLU A 46 11.57 2.99 6.45
N THR A 47 12.24 2.23 5.57
CA THR A 47 11.85 2.12 4.16
C THR A 47 11.01 0.86 3.96
N ALA A 48 9.77 1.05 3.52
CA ALA A 48 8.85 -0.01 3.15
C ALA A 48 8.97 -0.28 1.66
N HIS A 49 9.46 -1.47 1.29
CA HIS A 49 9.42 -1.97 -0.09
C HIS A 49 8.13 -2.75 -0.30
N VAL A 50 7.33 -2.34 -1.29
CA VAL A 50 5.99 -2.88 -1.53
C VAL A 50 5.82 -3.04 -3.04
N GLY A 51 5.68 -4.27 -3.53
CA GLY A 51 5.55 -4.55 -4.97
C GLY A 51 6.63 -3.84 -5.80
N TYR A 52 6.21 -2.86 -6.61
CA TYR A 52 7.06 -2.11 -7.55
C TYR A 52 7.62 -0.80 -6.98
N MET A 53 7.25 -0.44 -5.74
CA MET A 53 7.48 0.88 -5.17
C MET A 53 8.10 0.79 -3.78
N SER A 54 8.81 1.85 -3.39
CA SER A 54 9.25 2.03 -2.00
C SER A 54 8.80 3.35 -1.42
N TYR A 55 8.60 3.31 -0.11
CA TYR A 55 8.05 4.40 0.68
C TYR A 55 8.88 4.60 1.94
N ALA A 56 9.15 5.86 2.28
CA ALA A 56 9.73 6.22 3.57
C ALA A 56 8.96 7.40 4.16
N VAL A 57 8.31 7.19 5.31
CA VAL A 57 7.65 8.26 6.06
C VAL A 57 8.68 8.88 7.00
N TRP A 58 8.85 10.19 6.90
CA TRP A 58 9.85 10.92 7.69
C TRP A 58 9.24 11.56 8.93
N LYS A 59 8.06 12.15 8.78
CA LYS A 59 7.35 12.88 9.83
C LYS A 59 5.85 12.84 9.60
N ALA A 60 5.09 12.81 10.69
CA ALA A 60 3.67 13.07 10.69
C ALA A 60 3.38 14.16 11.74
N PHE A 61 2.57 15.15 11.38
CA PHE A 61 2.24 16.25 12.30
C PHE A 61 0.90 16.90 11.93
N TYR A 62 0.24 17.45 12.95
CA TYR A 62 -1.02 18.15 12.76
C TYR A 62 -0.82 19.64 12.48
N ARG A 63 -1.68 20.21 11.63
CA ARG A 63 -1.85 21.66 11.43
C ARG A 63 -3.32 22.02 11.40
N ASN A 64 -3.62 23.29 11.69
CA ASN A 64 -4.97 23.85 11.58
C ASN A 64 -5.18 24.60 10.26
N GLN A 65 -4.19 24.58 9.38
CA GLN A 65 -4.16 25.31 8.12
C GLN A 65 -3.49 24.43 7.05
N LEU A 66 -4.00 24.47 5.83
CA LEU A 66 -3.44 23.74 4.68
C LEU A 66 -2.21 24.44 4.10
N SER A 67 -2.26 25.77 4.07
CA SER A 67 -1.27 26.59 3.39
C SER A 67 -1.12 27.92 4.09
N ASP A 68 0.08 28.50 3.97
CA ASP A 68 0.38 29.86 4.45
C ASP A 68 -0.26 30.92 3.55
N ASN A 69 -0.73 30.54 2.35
CA ASN A 69 -1.46 31.44 1.46
C ASN A 69 -2.93 31.57 1.91
N PRO A 70 -3.37 32.76 2.36
CA PRO A 70 -4.70 32.96 2.92
C PRO A 70 -5.84 32.76 1.91
N TYR A 71 -5.56 32.84 0.61
CA TYR A 71 -6.59 32.69 -0.43
C TYR A 71 -6.96 31.23 -0.73
N ILE A 72 -6.13 30.26 -0.33
CA ILE A 72 -6.32 28.82 -0.58
C ILE A 72 -6.44 28.01 0.71
N ASN A 73 -6.34 28.67 1.86
CA ASN A 73 -6.37 28.04 3.17
C ASN A 73 -7.81 27.83 3.65
N GLN A 74 -8.37 26.65 3.39
CA GLN A 74 -9.65 26.23 3.96
C GLN A 74 -9.44 25.64 5.36
N PRO A 75 -10.38 25.87 6.31
CA PRO A 75 -10.33 25.23 7.61
C PRO A 75 -10.64 23.71 7.50
N PRO A 76 -10.03 22.86 8.35
CA PRO A 76 -10.37 21.44 8.40
C PRO A 76 -11.74 21.22 9.05
N ASP A 77 -12.40 20.13 8.67
CA ASP A 77 -13.58 19.62 9.35
C ASP A 77 -13.23 19.05 10.74
N ALA A 78 -12.04 18.46 10.88
CA ALA A 78 -11.51 17.97 12.15
C ALA A 78 -10.10 18.52 12.44
N ALA A 79 -9.09 18.05 11.71
CA ALA A 79 -7.71 18.52 11.80
C ALA A 79 -6.91 18.02 10.61
N TYR A 80 -6.07 18.89 10.04
CA TYR A 80 -5.16 18.45 8.99
C TYR A 80 -4.00 17.66 9.57
N LEU A 81 -3.86 16.42 9.13
CA LEU A 81 -2.70 15.59 9.40
C LEU A 81 -1.81 15.56 8.15
N PHE A 82 -0.62 16.15 8.27
CA PHE A 82 0.40 16.16 7.23
C PHE A 82 1.35 14.99 7.45
N VAL A 83 1.67 14.29 6.36
CA VAL A 83 2.62 13.18 6.33
C VAL A 83 3.72 13.51 5.31
N ASP A 84 4.94 13.78 5.79
CA ASP A 84 6.14 13.94 4.97
C ASP A 84 6.65 12.56 4.56
N ILE A 85 6.65 12.30 3.25
CA ILE A 85 6.94 10.99 2.69
C ILE A 85 7.79 11.12 1.44
N THR A 86 8.67 10.14 1.22
CA THR A 86 9.32 9.88 -0.06
C THR A 86 8.68 8.66 -0.71
N VAL A 87 8.35 8.78 -1.99
CA VAL A 87 7.82 7.71 -2.85
C VAL A 87 8.80 7.48 -3.98
N ARG A 88 9.13 6.23 -4.27
CA ARG A 88 10.08 5.85 -5.31
C ARG A 88 9.54 4.72 -6.17
N ASN A 89 9.79 4.81 -7.47
CA ASN A 89 9.56 3.70 -8.39
C ASN A 89 10.82 2.83 -8.48
N ASP A 90 10.74 1.60 -7.98
CA ASP A 90 11.84 0.63 -7.97
C ASP A 90 11.82 -0.31 -9.17
N ASP A 91 10.83 -0.17 -10.05
CA ASP A 91 10.67 -1.00 -11.22
C ASP A 91 11.33 -0.40 -12.48
N LYS A 92 11.40 -1.19 -13.55
CA LYS A 92 12.02 -0.85 -14.83
C LYS A 92 11.08 -0.12 -15.80
N GLU A 93 9.81 0.01 -15.45
CA GLU A 93 8.78 0.71 -16.22
C GLU A 93 8.20 1.87 -15.42
N ALA A 94 7.51 2.81 -16.09
CA ALA A 94 6.82 3.88 -15.38
C ALA A 94 5.69 3.31 -14.49
N ARG A 95 5.63 3.75 -13.23
CA ARG A 95 4.63 3.30 -12.26
C ARG A 95 3.82 4.46 -11.72
N THR A 96 2.52 4.25 -11.66
CA THR A 96 1.55 5.22 -11.13
C THR A 96 1.42 5.08 -9.63
N ILE A 97 1.54 6.21 -8.92
CA ILE A 97 1.35 6.28 -7.47
C ILE A 97 -0.13 6.01 -7.18
N ALA A 98 -0.40 4.96 -6.40
CA ALA A 98 -1.75 4.65 -5.93
C ALA A 98 -2.23 5.66 -4.86
N PRO A 99 -3.54 5.84 -4.70
CA PRO A 99 -4.08 6.62 -3.58
C PRO A 99 -3.64 6.06 -2.22
N PHE A 100 -3.40 6.96 -1.27
CA PHE A 100 -3.03 6.60 0.10
C PHE A 100 -4.26 6.56 1.01
N LYS A 101 -4.18 5.75 2.07
CA LYS A 101 -5.22 5.68 3.10
C LYS A 101 -4.60 5.72 4.49
N LEU A 102 -5.31 6.30 5.45
CA LEU A 102 -5.04 6.04 6.87
C LEU A 102 -5.99 4.98 7.40
N ILE A 103 -5.49 4.17 8.32
CA ILE A 103 -6.28 3.22 9.09
C ILE A 103 -6.09 3.57 10.57
N ASP A 104 -7.19 3.76 11.30
CA ASP A 104 -7.13 3.98 12.75
C ASP A 104 -7.10 2.67 13.56
N GLU A 105 -6.97 2.77 14.88
CA GLU A 105 -6.95 1.61 15.78
C GLU A 105 -8.22 0.76 15.77
N ASN A 106 -9.33 1.28 15.26
CA ASN A 106 -10.62 0.58 15.13
C ASN A 106 -10.81 -0.01 13.73
N GLY A 107 -9.84 0.15 12.83
CA GLY A 107 -9.92 -0.29 11.44
C GLY A 107 -10.71 0.64 10.53
N ALA A 108 -11.03 1.87 10.95
CA ALA A 108 -11.68 2.84 10.09
C ALA A 108 -10.68 3.39 9.07
N GLU A 109 -11.08 3.42 7.80
CA GLU A 109 -10.28 3.95 6.69
C GLU A 109 -10.58 5.44 6.45
N TYR A 110 -9.54 6.21 6.14
CA TYR A 110 -9.62 7.63 5.80
C TYR A 110 -8.89 7.91 4.50
N GLU A 111 -9.54 8.63 3.60
CA GLU A 111 -8.98 9.06 2.32
C GLU A 111 -8.21 10.37 2.47
N THR A 112 -7.29 10.62 1.53
CA THR A 112 -6.58 11.90 1.45
C THR A 112 -7.55 13.06 1.29
N SER A 113 -7.28 14.19 1.93
CA SER A 113 -8.10 15.39 1.83
C SER A 113 -8.21 15.86 0.38
N SER A 114 -9.43 16.15 -0.07
CA SER A 114 -9.70 16.75 -1.38
C SER A 114 -9.05 18.13 -1.56
N ASN A 115 -8.59 18.76 -0.48
CA ASN A 115 -7.89 20.05 -0.49
C ASN A 115 -6.36 19.92 -0.50
N ALA A 116 -5.82 18.70 -0.46
CA ALA A 116 -4.37 18.46 -0.42
C ALA A 116 -3.63 19.03 -1.64
N TRP A 117 -4.30 19.23 -2.78
CA TRP A 117 -3.71 19.82 -3.99
C TRP A 117 -3.25 21.28 -3.79
N SER A 118 -3.81 22.00 -2.80
CA SER A 118 -3.44 23.39 -2.50
C SER A 118 -2.16 23.51 -1.66
N VAL A 119 -1.61 22.38 -1.20
CA VAL A 119 -0.42 22.32 -0.35
C VAL A 119 0.82 22.34 -1.25
N ASP A 120 1.77 23.23 -0.97
CA ASP A 120 3.05 23.23 -1.67
C ASP A 120 3.83 21.94 -1.37
N GLY A 121 4.37 21.32 -2.42
CA GLY A 121 5.01 20.01 -2.31
C GLY A 121 4.06 18.83 -2.06
N SER A 122 2.74 18.98 -2.31
CA SER A 122 1.81 17.86 -2.25
C SER A 122 2.19 16.75 -3.24
N ILE A 123 2.10 15.50 -2.79
CA ILE A 123 2.28 14.35 -3.68
C ILE A 123 0.99 14.17 -4.49
N GLY A 124 1.10 14.38 -5.80
CA GLY A 124 0.07 14.01 -6.76
C GLY A 124 -0.14 12.50 -6.77
N ILE A 125 -1.20 12.03 -6.14
CA ILE A 125 -1.73 10.68 -6.39
C ILE A 125 -2.13 10.58 -7.87
N LEU A 126 -1.92 9.43 -8.49
CA LEU A 126 -2.03 9.21 -9.95
C LEU A 126 -0.94 9.85 -10.82
N ASP A 127 0.04 10.53 -10.24
CA ASP A 127 1.27 10.85 -10.96
C ASP A 127 2.01 9.56 -11.32
N SER A 128 2.66 9.56 -12.48
CA SER A 128 3.52 8.45 -12.90
C SER A 128 4.98 8.81 -12.67
N LEU A 129 5.71 7.92 -12.00
CA LEU A 129 7.15 8.04 -11.78
C LEU A 129 7.89 7.15 -12.78
N ASN A 130 8.89 7.72 -13.45
CA ASN A 130 9.80 6.95 -14.31
C ASN A 130 10.67 6.00 -13.48
N PRO A 131 11.28 4.97 -14.11
CA PRO A 131 12.15 4.01 -13.43
C PRO A 131 13.24 4.68 -12.60
N GLY A 132 13.36 4.29 -11.32
CA GLY A 132 14.38 4.80 -10.39
C GLY A 132 14.18 6.24 -9.91
N VAL A 133 13.10 6.91 -10.32
CA VAL A 133 12.76 8.26 -9.87
C VAL A 133 12.06 8.21 -8.52
N GLU A 134 12.39 9.17 -7.66
CA GLU A 134 11.74 9.40 -6.39
C GLU A 134 11.16 10.81 -6.31
N LYS A 135 10.10 10.95 -5.50
CA LYS A 135 9.44 12.21 -5.20
C LYS A 135 9.26 12.29 -3.69
N ARG A 136 9.65 13.42 -3.10
CA ARG A 136 9.36 13.73 -1.70
C ARG A 136 8.33 14.84 -1.63
N GLY A 137 7.41 14.72 -0.68
CA GLY A 137 6.36 15.70 -0.50
C GLY A 137 5.45 15.38 0.67
N TYR A 138 4.30 16.03 0.68
CA TYR A 138 3.30 15.86 1.71
C TYR A 138 2.07 15.12 1.17
N ILE A 139 1.53 14.25 2.01
CA ILE A 139 0.15 13.78 1.90
C ILE A 139 -0.63 14.44 3.05
N VAL A 140 -1.85 14.87 2.79
CA VAL A 140 -2.69 15.52 3.80
C VAL A 140 -4.02 14.80 3.94
N PHE A 141 -4.42 14.58 5.18
CA PHE A 141 -5.70 14.01 5.58
C PHE A 141 -6.45 15.00 6.46
N ASP A 142 -7.78 14.90 6.51
CA ASP A 142 -8.61 15.62 7.47
C ASP A 142 -9.25 14.60 8.42
N VAL A 143 -8.71 14.50 9.63
CA VAL A 143 -9.02 13.38 10.55
C VAL A 143 -9.09 13.82 12.01
N PRO A 144 -9.87 13.11 12.86
CA PRO A 144 -9.87 13.36 14.30
C PRO A 144 -8.48 13.28 14.93
N ARG A 145 -8.24 14.10 15.94
CA ARG A 145 -7.03 14.00 16.78
C ARG A 145 -7.19 12.92 17.84
N GLY A 146 -6.07 12.48 18.42
CA GLY A 146 -6.04 11.57 19.57
C GLY A 146 -6.29 10.10 19.22
N LYS A 147 -6.26 9.77 17.93
CA LYS A 147 -6.29 8.40 17.42
C LYS A 147 -4.90 7.94 17.00
N HIS A 148 -4.71 6.63 16.96
CA HIS A 148 -3.51 5.98 16.49
C HIS A 148 -3.66 5.61 15.02
N TYR A 149 -2.96 6.35 14.15
CA TYR A 149 -3.04 6.16 12.71
C TYR A 149 -1.86 5.37 12.16
N LYS A 150 -2.16 4.46 11.24
CA LYS A 150 -1.20 3.84 10.31
C LYS A 150 -1.50 4.30 8.89
N LEU A 151 -0.46 4.61 8.13
CA LEU A 151 -0.56 4.87 6.70
C LEU A 151 -0.48 3.56 5.93
N GLU A 152 -1.51 3.27 5.14
CA GLU A 152 -1.47 2.20 4.14
C GLU A 152 -0.80 2.71 2.86
N VAL A 153 0.25 2.01 2.44
CA VAL A 153 0.94 2.22 1.16
C VAL A 153 0.77 0.97 0.30
N SER A 154 0.61 1.16 -1.01
CA SER A 154 0.40 0.09 -1.99
C SER A 154 1.64 -0.07 -2.87
N GLY A 155 1.87 -1.25 -3.45
CA GLY A 155 2.97 -1.47 -4.38
C GLY A 155 2.83 -0.83 -5.78
N GLY A 156 2.00 0.21 -5.89
CA GLY A 156 1.61 0.90 -7.13
C GLY A 156 0.20 0.52 -7.58
N TYR A 157 -0.39 1.32 -8.49
CA TYR A 157 -1.79 1.19 -8.92
C TYR A 157 -2.18 -0.21 -9.46
N TRP A 158 -1.20 -0.99 -9.94
CA TRP A 158 -1.39 -2.31 -10.51
C TRP A 158 -0.96 -3.46 -9.58
N SER A 159 -0.64 -3.17 -8.31
CA SER A 159 -0.27 -4.19 -7.32
C SER A 159 -1.32 -4.29 -6.22
N SER A 160 -1.60 -5.53 -5.79
CA SER A 160 -2.38 -5.82 -4.58
C SER A 160 -1.55 -5.79 -3.30
N ASP A 161 -0.22 -5.66 -3.40
CA ASP A 161 0.67 -5.62 -2.26
C ASP A 161 0.44 -4.34 -1.46
N LYS A 162 0.43 -4.50 -0.13
CA LYS A 162 0.23 -3.41 0.82
C LYS A 162 1.19 -3.52 1.99
N ALA A 163 1.53 -2.38 2.55
CA ALA A 163 2.20 -2.28 3.83
C ALA A 163 1.56 -1.17 4.68
N LEU A 164 1.75 -1.26 5.99
CA LEU A 164 1.32 -0.25 6.95
C LEU A 164 2.54 0.43 7.56
N VAL A 165 2.52 1.75 7.65
CA VAL A 165 3.52 2.55 8.35
C VAL A 165 2.87 3.22 9.54
N ASP A 166 3.29 2.84 10.74
CA ASP A 166 2.87 3.47 11.98
C ASP A 166 3.37 4.92 12.04
N LEU A 167 2.45 5.88 12.22
CA LEU A 167 2.77 7.29 12.22
C LEU A 167 3.30 7.81 13.57
N GLY A 168 3.27 7.00 14.63
CA GLY A 168 3.85 7.34 15.93
C GLY A 168 3.35 8.66 16.53
N LEU A 169 2.14 9.08 16.16
CA LEU A 169 1.50 10.29 16.67
C LEU A 169 1.18 10.10 18.16
N LYS A 170 1.44 11.12 18.96
CA LYS A 170 1.14 11.15 20.40
C LYS A 170 0.00 12.11 20.70
#